data_AF-A0AAV3PSX4-F1
#
_entry.id   AF-A0AAV3PSX4-F1
#
_cell.length_a   1.000
_cell.length_b   1.000
_cell.length_c   1.000
_cell.angle_alpha   90.00
_cell.angle_beta   90.00
_cell.angle_gamma   90.00
#
_symmetry.space_group_name_H-M   'P 1'
#
loop_
_entity.id
_entity.type
_entity.pdbx_description
1 polymer ?
#
loop_
_entity_poly.entity_id
_entity_poly.type
_entity_poly.pdbx_seq_one_letter_code
_entity_poly.pdbx_strand_id
1 'polypeptide(L)'
;MATSRDLKKQPPSPSCLFLSLLTLTSLLLLLFTTTTRYNTPTAQTPSSSLCNYNHGRWIYDPRIKSPRYNHSCKEIFKGWNCIGSNKSNANEIVKWRWKPYGCDLPQFDAVGFLQLFRDTNIVQPKHSSHLFSNIRSTDAHINLLPNL
;
A
#
# COMPACT_ATOMS: atom_id res chain seq x y z
N MET A 1 68.15 27.87 -13.52
CA MET A 1 68.16 28.29 -12.11
C MET A 1 66.71 28.34 -11.64
N ALA A 2 66.22 27.25 -11.02
CA ALA A 2 65.03 27.15 -10.17
C ALA A 2 64.73 25.65 -9.97
N THR A 3 65.30 25.03 -8.92
CA THR A 3 64.86 23.70 -8.48
C THR A 3 63.73 23.89 -7.49
N SER A 4 62.57 23.35 -7.86
CA SER A 4 61.35 23.31 -7.05
C SER A 4 61.65 22.67 -5.69
N ARG A 5 61.28 23.34 -4.60
CA ARG A 5 61.36 22.76 -3.27
C ARG A 5 60.21 21.77 -3.13
N ASP A 6 60.55 20.49 -3.06
CA ASP A 6 59.65 19.43 -2.62
C ASP A 6 59.07 19.78 -1.25
N LEU A 7 57.79 20.18 -1.22
CA LEU A 7 56.98 20.21 -0.01
C LEU A 7 56.72 18.76 0.41
N LYS A 8 57.67 18.20 1.14
CA LYS A 8 57.55 16.90 1.81
C LYS A 8 56.36 16.99 2.79
N LYS A 9 55.21 16.46 2.39
CA LYS A 9 54.02 16.36 3.24
C LYS A 9 54.33 15.40 4.40
N GLN A 10 54.57 15.98 5.57
CA GLN A 10 54.66 15.26 6.84
C GLN A 10 53.34 14.50 7.07
N PRO A 11 53.34 13.22 7.48
CA PRO A 11 52.11 12.50 7.78
C PRO A 11 51.33 13.22 8.88
N PRO A 12 49.99 13.29 8.78
CA PRO A 12 49.17 13.98 9.77
C PRO A 12 49.39 13.36 11.15
N SER A 13 49.56 14.21 12.17
CA SER A 13 49.69 13.74 13.55
C SER A 13 48.46 12.90 13.94
N PRO A 14 48.61 11.91 14.84
CA PRO A 14 47.48 11.09 15.29
C PRO A 14 46.33 11.96 15.82
N SER A 15 46.65 13.08 16.46
CA SER A 15 45.68 14.08 16.92
C SER A 15 44.84 14.68 15.78
N CYS A 16 45.43 14.94 14.60
CA CYS A 16 44.69 15.40 13.42
C CYS A 16 43.74 14.33 12.87
N LEU A 17 44.16 13.07 12.88
CA LEU A 17 43.32 11.95 12.44
C LEU A 17 42.11 11.76 13.37
N PHE A 18 42.32 11.83 14.68
CA PHE A 18 41.23 11.77 15.67
C PHE A 18 40.24 12.93 15.50
N LEU A 19 40.72 14.17 15.33
CA LEU A 19 39.85 15.31 15.10
C LEU A 19 39.04 15.17 13.80
N SER A 20 39.68 14.69 12.72
CA SER A 20 38.98 14.44 11.45
C SER A 20 37.87 13.39 11.59
N LEU A 21 38.12 12.33 12.35
CA LEU A 21 37.14 11.27 12.59
C LEU A 21 35.95 11.76 13.43
N LEU A 22 36.19 12.59 14.45
CA LEU A 22 35.13 13.20 15.26
C LEU A 22 34.26 14.16 14.44
N THR A 23 34.86 14.95 13.54
CA THR A 23 34.09 15.84 12.66
C THR A 23 33.26 15.07 11.64
N LEU A 24 33.81 14.00 11.05
CA LEU A 24 33.12 13.17 10.06
C LEU A 24 31.92 12.43 10.69
N THR A 25 32.11 11.87 11.88
CA THR A 25 31.03 11.19 12.62
C THR A 25 29.92 12.14 13.03
N SER A 26 30.26 13.34 13.52
CA SER A 26 29.27 14.39 13.81
C SER A 26 28.49 14.83 12.57
N LEU A 27 29.17 15.02 11.43
CA LEU A 27 28.54 15.37 10.16
C LEU A 27 27.61 14.26 9.66
N LEU A 28 28.03 12.99 9.76
CA LEU A 28 27.20 11.84 9.41
C LEU A 28 25.95 11.77 10.29
N LEU A 29 26.08 11.95 11.61
CA LEU A 29 24.92 11.98 12.52
C LEU A 29 23.94 13.12 12.18
N LEU A 30 24.45 14.31 11.83
CA LEU A 30 23.62 15.43 11.35
C LEU A 30 22.91 15.09 10.02
N LEU A 31 23.58 14.40 9.09
CA LEU A 31 22.98 13.93 7.83
C LEU A 31 21.90 12.87 8.07
N PHE A 32 22.07 11.96 9.03
CA PHE A 32 21.06 10.97 9.42
C PHE A 32 19.84 11.61 10.11
N THR A 33 20.04 12.62 10.96
CA THR A 33 18.92 13.35 11.61
C THR A 33 18.14 14.21 10.61
N THR A 34 18.81 14.77 9.60
CA THR A 34 18.13 15.54 8.54
C THR A 34 17.34 14.62 7.60
N THR A 35 17.89 13.48 7.15
CA THR A 35 17.15 12.49 6.34
C THR A 35 15.94 11.90 7.07
N THR A 36 15.99 11.74 8.40
CA THR A 36 14.83 11.29 9.20
C THR A 36 13.80 12.40 9.48
N ARG A 37 14.21 13.68 9.54
CA ARG A 37 13.34 14.86 9.73
C ARG A 37 12.66 15.39 8.45
N TYR A 38 13.16 15.07 7.26
CA TYR A 38 12.53 15.47 5.99
C TYR A 38 11.26 14.69 5.63
N ASN A 39 10.91 13.63 6.38
CA ASN A 39 9.55 13.07 6.34
C ASN A 39 8.60 13.94 7.20
N THR A 40 8.58 15.24 6.90
CA THR A 40 7.49 16.09 7.35
C THR A 40 6.29 15.74 6.47
N PRO A 41 5.13 15.34 7.02
CA PRO A 41 3.92 15.22 6.23
C PRO A 41 3.49 16.66 5.88
N THR A 42 4.02 17.19 4.77
CA THR A 42 3.40 18.33 4.10
C THR A 42 1.94 17.96 3.89
N ALA A 43 1.04 18.75 4.49
CA ALA A 43 -0.36 18.76 4.13
C ALA A 43 -0.44 18.85 2.61
N GLN A 44 -0.80 17.73 1.99
CA GLN A 44 -1.01 17.66 0.55
C GLN A 44 -2.24 18.52 0.26
N THR A 45 -2.01 19.78 -0.11
CA THR A 45 -2.90 20.44 -1.06
C THR A 45 -3.04 19.47 -2.23
N PRO A 46 -4.26 19.09 -2.64
CA PRO A 46 -4.45 18.14 -3.72
C PRO A 46 -4.03 18.83 -5.02
N SER A 47 -2.74 18.79 -5.33
CA SER A 47 -2.31 18.81 -6.71
C SER A 47 -3.06 17.67 -7.36
N SER A 48 -3.84 17.96 -8.39
CA SER A 48 -4.61 17.00 -9.19
C SER A 48 -3.70 16.06 -9.99
N SER A 49 -2.63 15.55 -9.39
CA SER A 49 -1.91 14.39 -9.90
C SER A 49 -2.90 13.23 -9.81
N LEU A 50 -3.28 12.68 -10.96
CA LEU A 50 -4.08 11.46 -11.04
C LEU A 50 -3.51 10.43 -10.05
N CYS A 51 -4.36 9.93 -9.16
CA CYS A 51 -3.99 8.84 -8.25
C CYS A 51 -3.69 7.59 -9.09
N ASN A 52 -2.43 7.15 -9.08
CA ASN A 52 -2.03 5.92 -9.77
C ASN A 52 -2.35 4.70 -8.90
N TYR A 53 -3.54 4.12 -9.10
CA TYR A 53 -4.01 2.97 -8.32
C TYR A 53 -3.15 1.71 -8.48
N ASN A 54 -2.34 1.61 -9.54
CA ASN A 54 -1.51 0.44 -9.81
C ASN A 54 -0.18 0.49 -9.05
N HIS A 55 0.21 1.64 -8.50
CA HIS A 55 1.47 1.83 -7.80
C HIS A 55 1.26 2.10 -6.32
N GLY A 56 1.62 1.12 -5.49
CA GLY A 56 1.33 1.14 -4.07
C GLY A 56 2.01 -0.01 -3.32
N ARG A 57 1.47 -0.30 -2.14
CA ARG A 57 1.91 -1.43 -1.31
C ARG A 57 0.75 -2.04 -0.53
N TRP A 58 0.93 -3.29 -0.12
CA TRP A 58 0.07 -3.91 0.87
C TRP A 58 0.37 -3.36 2.25
N ILE A 59 -0.68 -2.99 2.98
CA ILE A 59 -0.61 -2.57 4.38
C ILE A 59 -1.53 -3.43 5.24
N TYR A 60 -1.07 -3.76 6.44
CA TYR A 60 -1.88 -4.44 7.44
C TYR A 60 -2.74 -3.42 8.19
N ASP A 61 -4.04 -3.67 8.27
CA ASP A 61 -4.99 -2.82 9.00
C ASP A 61 -5.73 -3.64 10.08
N PRO A 62 -5.30 -3.54 11.36
CA PRO A 62 -5.91 -4.30 12.45
C PRO A 62 -7.34 -3.85 12.77
N ARG A 63 -7.80 -2.71 12.25
CA ARG A 63 -9.15 -2.20 12.50
C ARG A 63 -10.19 -2.88 11.61
N ILE A 64 -9.79 -3.64 10.60
CA ILE A 64 -10.71 -4.42 9.77
C ILE A 64 -11.27 -5.56 10.63
N LYS A 65 -12.42 -5.30 11.25
CA LYS A 65 -13.11 -6.26 12.14
C LYS A 65 -13.97 -7.26 11.38
N SER A 66 -14.48 -6.87 10.22
CA SER A 66 -15.29 -7.73 9.35
C SER A 66 -14.70 -7.70 7.94
N PRO A 67 -14.56 -8.86 7.27
CA PRO A 67 -14.22 -8.88 5.85
C PRO A 67 -15.28 -8.13 5.05
N ARG A 68 -14.92 -7.66 3.85
CA ARG A 68 -15.86 -7.01 2.91
C ARG A 68 -17.07 -7.89 2.55
N TYR A 69 -17.02 -9.18 2.85
CA TYR A 69 -18.09 -10.14 2.67
C TYR A 69 -18.21 -11.05 3.89
N ASN A 70 -19.43 -11.53 4.16
CA ASN A 70 -19.67 -12.51 5.20
C ASN A 70 -19.33 -13.92 4.67
N HIS A 71 -18.69 -14.75 5.48
CA HIS A 71 -18.42 -16.16 5.17
C HIS A 71 -19.69 -17.00 4.99
N SER A 72 -20.85 -16.53 5.46
CA SER A 72 -22.15 -17.18 5.22
C SER A 72 -22.79 -16.85 3.86
N CYS A 73 -22.17 -15.99 3.05
CA CYS A 73 -22.65 -15.60 1.72
C CYS A 73 -22.67 -16.81 0.77
N LYS A 74 -23.85 -17.13 0.21
CA LYS A 74 -24.08 -18.34 -0.59
C LYS A 74 -23.46 -18.26 -1.97
N GLU A 75 -23.21 -17.05 -2.43
CA GLU A 75 -22.67 -16.69 -3.73
C GLU A 75 -21.14 -16.94 -3.79
N ILE A 76 -20.47 -17.04 -2.65
CA ILE A 76 -19.05 -17.38 -2.58
C ILE A 76 -18.90 -18.85 -2.94
N PHE A 77 -18.19 -19.14 -4.03
CA PHE A 77 -17.83 -20.51 -4.39
C PHE A 77 -17.12 -21.20 -3.20
N LYS A 78 -17.55 -22.42 -2.87
CA LYS A 78 -17.07 -23.13 -1.67
C LYS A 78 -15.55 -23.23 -1.59
N GLY A 79 -14.88 -23.50 -2.72
CA GLY A 79 -13.40 -23.57 -2.79
C GLY A 79 -12.69 -22.23 -2.55
N TRP A 80 -13.41 -21.10 -2.59
CA TRP A 80 -12.87 -19.76 -2.32
C TRP A 80 -13.27 -19.23 -0.95
N ASN A 81 -14.20 -19.88 -0.24
CA ASN A 81 -14.63 -19.48 1.09
C ASN A 81 -13.66 -19.99 2.16
N CYS A 82 -12.47 -19.41 2.23
CA CYS A 82 -11.43 -19.84 3.18
C CYS A 82 -11.84 -19.69 4.65
N ILE A 83 -12.63 -18.64 4.99
CA ILE A 83 -13.13 -18.43 6.36
C ILE A 83 -14.15 -19.51 6.71
N GLY A 84 -15.15 -19.73 5.84
CA GLY A 84 -16.15 -20.79 6.03
C GLY A 84 -15.56 -22.20 6.01
N SER A 85 -14.40 -22.38 5.37
CA SER A 85 -13.64 -23.65 5.36
C SER A 85 -12.63 -23.77 6.52
N ASN A 86 -12.66 -22.85 7.49
CA ASN A 86 -11.80 -22.85 8.68
C ASN A 86 -10.29 -22.89 8.39
N LYS A 87 -9.83 -22.23 7.32
CA LYS A 87 -8.39 -22.09 7.03
C LYS A 87 -7.72 -21.23 8.11
N SER A 88 -6.69 -21.77 8.74
CA SER A 88 -6.06 -21.22 9.96
C SER A 88 -5.70 -19.73 9.92
N ASN A 89 -5.17 -19.23 8.80
CA ASN A 89 -4.78 -17.83 8.64
C ASN A 89 -5.77 -16.98 7.82
N ALA A 90 -6.98 -17.47 7.55
CA ALA A 90 -7.96 -16.74 6.74
C ALA A 90 -8.32 -15.37 7.33
N ASN A 91 -8.55 -15.30 8.65
CA ASN A 91 -8.90 -14.06 9.35
C ASN A 91 -7.76 -13.05 9.41
N GLU A 92 -6.50 -13.49 9.27
CA GLU A 92 -5.34 -12.59 9.21
C GLU A 92 -5.11 -12.06 7.79
N ILE A 93 -5.35 -12.88 6.77
CA ILE A 93 -5.17 -12.48 5.37
C ILE A 93 -6.12 -11.33 5.01
N VAL A 94 -7.37 -11.36 5.49
CA VAL A 94 -8.37 -10.31 5.17
C VAL A 94 -8.08 -8.93 5.76
N LYS A 95 -7.10 -8.83 6.67
CA LYS A 95 -6.67 -7.56 7.28
C LYS A 95 -5.67 -6.80 6.41
N TRP A 96 -5.19 -7.39 5.31
CA TRP A 96 -4.33 -6.72 4.36
C TRP A 96 -5.14 -5.95 3.31
N ARG A 97 -4.77 -4.69 3.06
CA ARG A 97 -5.37 -3.86 2.01
C ARG A 97 -4.30 -3.22 1.14
N TRP A 98 -4.64 -3.02 -0.13
CA TRP A 98 -3.81 -2.25 -1.06
C TRP A 98 -3.92 -0.75 -0.75
N LYS A 99 -2.77 -0.07 -0.66
CA LYS A 99 -2.68 1.40 -0.52
C LYS A 99 -1.77 1.97 -1.61
N PRO A 100 -2.33 2.69 -2.60
CA PRO A 100 -1.57 3.48 -3.55
C PRO A 100 -0.72 4.54 -2.87
N TYR A 101 0.34 4.96 -3.55
CA TYR A 101 1.11 6.10 -3.10
C TYR A 101 0.40 7.41 -3.44
N GLY A 102 0.37 8.35 -2.50
CA GLY A 102 -0.17 9.70 -2.71
C GLY A 102 -1.70 9.84 -2.63
N CYS A 103 -2.42 8.78 -2.28
CA CYS A 103 -3.89 8.79 -2.13
C CYS A 103 -4.38 7.62 -1.27
N ASP A 104 -5.62 7.70 -0.80
CA ASP A 104 -6.33 6.59 -0.16
C ASP A 104 -7.44 6.06 -1.08
N LEU A 105 -7.67 4.74 -1.10
CA LEU A 105 -8.85 4.19 -1.75
C LEU A 105 -10.08 4.48 -0.88
N PRO A 106 -11.17 4.99 -1.48
CA PRO A 106 -12.44 5.10 -0.79
C PRO A 106 -12.97 3.70 -0.44
N GLN A 107 -13.82 3.64 0.58
CA GLN A 107 -14.57 2.42 0.87
C GLN A 107 -15.50 2.10 -0.32
N PHE A 108 -15.60 0.82 -0.67
CA PHE A 108 -16.46 0.39 -1.75
C PHE A 108 -17.93 0.49 -1.34
N ASP A 109 -18.69 1.34 -2.03
CA ASP A 109 -20.15 1.42 -1.92
C ASP A 109 -20.78 0.41 -2.87
N ALA A 110 -21.13 -0.75 -2.33
CA ALA A 110 -21.75 -1.83 -3.10
C ALA A 110 -23.14 -1.44 -3.63
N VAL A 111 -23.91 -0.68 -2.85
CA VAL A 111 -25.28 -0.28 -3.23
C VAL A 111 -25.21 0.74 -4.35
N GLY A 112 -24.40 1.79 -4.20
CA GLY A 112 -24.18 2.80 -5.23
C GLY A 112 -23.63 2.19 -6.52
N PHE A 113 -22.68 1.25 -6.42
CA PHE A 113 -22.17 0.52 -7.59
C PHE A 113 -23.28 -0.23 -8.33
N LEU A 114 -24.10 -1.02 -7.62
CA LEU A 114 -25.17 -1.79 -8.24
C LEU A 114 -26.30 -0.91 -8.80
N GLN A 115 -26.55 0.24 -8.19
CA GLN A 115 -27.47 1.24 -8.74
C GLN A 115 -26.92 1.87 -10.03
N LEU A 116 -25.64 2.23 -10.06
CA LEU A 116 -24.98 2.83 -11.22
C LEU A 116 -24.99 1.89 -12.43
N PHE A 117 -24.84 0.60 -12.20
CA PHE A 117 -24.81 -0.44 -13.24
C PHE A 117 -26.15 -1.18 -13.39
N ARG A 118 -27.25 -0.63 -12.87
CA ARG A 118 -28.58 -1.19 -13.05
C ARG A 118 -28.89 -1.33 -14.54
N ASP A 119 -29.49 -2.46 -14.91
CA ASP A 119 -29.86 -2.80 -16.29
C ASP A 119 -28.66 -2.91 -17.27
N THR A 120 -27.44 -2.93 -16.74
CA THR A 120 -26.21 -3.22 -17.52
C THR A 120 -25.68 -4.62 -17.18
N ASN A 121 -24.98 -5.24 -18.14
CA ASN A 121 -24.28 -6.48 -17.89
C ASN A 121 -22.78 -6.19 -17.72
N ILE A 122 -22.23 -6.55 -16.56
CA ILE A 122 -20.78 -6.48 -16.31
C ILE A 122 -20.20 -7.85 -16.68
N VAL A 123 -19.46 -7.89 -17.79
CA VAL A 123 -18.83 -9.13 -18.29
C VAL A 123 -17.35 -9.11 -17.97
N GLN A 124 -16.86 -10.12 -17.25
CA GLN A 124 -15.43 -10.32 -17.05
C GLN A 124 -14.84 -11.09 -18.25
N PRO A 125 -13.78 -10.58 -18.92
CA PRO A 125 -13.10 -11.30 -19.98
C PRO A 125 -12.50 -12.60 -19.44
N LYS A 126 -12.84 -13.73 -20.07
CA LYS A 126 -12.36 -15.04 -19.65
C LYS A 126 -10.89 -15.22 -20.01
N HIS A 127 -10.03 -15.32 -18.99
CA HIS A 127 -8.66 -15.79 -19.14
C HIS A 127 -8.45 -16.98 -18.17
N SER A 128 -8.82 -18.18 -18.61
CA SER A 128 -8.64 -19.48 -17.93
C SER A 128 -9.74 -19.96 -16.96
N SER A 129 -10.13 -21.23 -17.17
CA SER A 129 -10.99 -22.14 -16.38
C SER A 129 -12.45 -21.75 -16.08
N HIS A 130 -13.34 -22.42 -16.82
CA HIS A 130 -14.72 -22.81 -16.51
C HIS A 130 -15.31 -22.33 -15.18
N LEU A 131 -16.04 -21.21 -15.21
CA LEU A 131 -17.31 -21.00 -14.51
C LEU A 131 -18.00 -19.82 -15.22
N PHE A 132 -19.21 -20.03 -15.73
CA PHE A 132 -20.05 -18.93 -16.19
C PHE A 132 -20.85 -18.44 -14.99
N SER A 133 -20.73 -17.15 -14.65
CA SER A 133 -21.82 -16.44 -13.99
C SER A 133 -22.11 -15.21 -14.85
N ASN A 134 -23.30 -15.18 -15.45
CA ASN A 134 -23.86 -13.95 -15.97
C ASN A 134 -24.37 -13.21 -14.74
N ILE A 135 -23.73 -12.11 -14.35
CA ILE A 135 -24.32 -11.21 -13.34
C ILE A 135 -25.40 -10.43 -14.09
N ARG A 136 -26.63 -10.95 -14.08
CA ARG A 136 -27.80 -10.19 -14.54
C ARG A 136 -28.29 -9.37 -13.36
N SER A 137 -28.54 -8.08 -13.56
CA SER A 137 -29.07 -7.17 -12.52
C SER A 137 -30.37 -7.68 -11.85
N THR A 138 -31.05 -8.66 -12.45
CA THR A 138 -32.29 -9.28 -11.94
C THR A 138 -32.05 -10.50 -11.04
N ASP A 139 -30.86 -11.11 -11.03
CA ASP A 139 -30.51 -12.18 -10.07
C ASP A 139 -30.21 -11.61 -8.68
N ALA A 140 -29.98 -10.30 -8.62
CA ALA A 140 -30.11 -9.49 -7.44
C ALA A 140 -31.62 -9.28 -7.13
N HIS A 141 -32.28 -10.32 -6.63
CA HIS A 141 -33.39 -10.11 -5.68
C HIS A 141 -32.79 -9.57 -4.38
N ILE A 142 -32.19 -8.38 -4.46
CA ILE A 142 -31.74 -7.58 -3.32
C ILE A 142 -33.03 -7.06 -2.70
N ASN A 143 -33.70 -7.93 -1.94
CA ASN A 143 -34.37 -7.45 -0.76
C ASN A 143 -33.28 -6.72 0.01
N LEU A 144 -33.40 -5.38 0.03
CA LEU A 144 -32.57 -4.48 0.80
C LEU A 144 -32.34 -5.12 2.17
N LEU A 145 -31.18 -5.75 2.38
CA LEU A 145 -30.81 -6.27 3.68
C LEU A 145 -30.71 -5.01 4.56
N PRO A 146 -31.56 -4.85 5.59
CA PRO A 146 -31.67 -3.59 6.31
C PRO A 146 -30.46 -3.25 7.18
N ASN A 147 -29.38 -4.03 7.11
CA ASN A 147 -28.17 -3.82 7.90
C ASN A 147 -26.94 -4.30 7.10
N LEU A 148 -26.45 -3.44 6.21
CA LEU A 148 -25.02 -3.31 5.94
C LEU A 148 -24.44 -2.27 6.91
#